data_AF-A0A3S0HBZ6-F1
#
_entry.id   AF-A0A3S0HBZ6-F1
#
_cell.length_a   1.000
_cell.length_b   1.000
_cell.length_c   1.000
_cell.angle_alpha   90.00
_cell.angle_beta   90.00
_cell.angle_gamma   90.00
#
_symmetry.space_group_name_H-M   'P 1'
#
loop_
_entity.id
_entity.type
_entity.pdbx_description
1 polymer ?
#
loop_
_entity_poly.entity_id
_entity_poly.type
_entity_poly.pdbx_seq_one_letter_code
_entity_poly.pdbx_strand_id
1 'polypeptide(L)'
;MDASNQNYLSINRLCLTGVLIGLCKLNEIFEHYGIEIRNFPVELRKKMKAVKREIEGRGMYAYRSKYLAHSFSKEKDCKPKPLSLSESVQALMKIIDYGLDPVCANVFEFYKWAYEKSNENSVVNVIYSCVKHIDHIVGGLGKRT
;
A
#
# COMPACT_ATOMS: atom_id res chain seq x y z
N MET A 1 27.12 2.24 15.13
CA MET A 1 26.03 2.97 14.46
C MET A 1 25.55 4.05 15.41
N ASP A 2 25.58 5.31 15.00
CA ASP A 2 25.25 6.46 15.86
C ASP A 2 23.77 6.45 16.29
N ALA A 3 23.46 6.90 17.52
CA ALA A 3 22.11 6.82 18.09
C ALA A 3 21.07 7.59 17.25
N SER A 4 21.50 8.69 16.63
CA SER A 4 20.71 9.47 15.67
C SER A 4 20.24 8.62 14.48
N ASN A 5 21.12 7.79 13.91
CA ASN A 5 20.79 6.93 12.78
C ASN A 5 19.78 5.83 13.15
N GLN A 6 19.81 5.32 14.39
CA GLN A 6 18.83 4.32 14.85
C GLN A 6 17.42 4.89 14.99
N ASN A 7 17.29 6.17 15.40
CA ASN A 7 16.01 6.84 15.49
C ASN A 7 15.38 7.05 14.11
N TYR A 8 16.14 7.51 13.12
CA TYR A 8 15.63 7.68 11.75
C TYR A 8 15.21 6.36 11.10
N LEU A 9 15.92 5.26 11.36
CA LEU A 9 15.51 3.92 10.88
C LEU A 9 14.18 3.48 11.50
N SER A 10 13.97 3.78 12.79
CA SER A 10 12.72 3.46 13.49
C SER A 10 11.55 4.29 12.95
N ILE A 11 11.77 5.58 12.70
CA ILE A 11 10.78 6.47 12.06
C ILE A 11 10.43 5.97 10.65
N ASN A 12 11.43 5.60 9.84
CA ASN A 12 11.17 5.07 8.49
C ASN A 12 10.32 3.79 8.53
N ARG A 13 10.60 2.86 9.46
CA ARG A 13 9.77 1.65 9.65
C ARG A 13 8.32 1.99 9.99
N LEU A 14 8.12 2.98 10.88
CA LEU A 14 6.78 3.44 11.26
C LEU A 14 6.03 4.01 10.05
N CYS A 15 6.66 4.92 9.30
CA CYS A 15 6.07 5.53 8.10
C CYS A 15 5.71 4.49 7.04
N LEU A 16 6.66 3.60 6.73
CA LEU A 16 6.49 2.54 5.74
C LEU A 16 5.33 1.61 6.12
N THR A 17 5.24 1.23 7.39
CA THR A 17 4.14 0.39 7.89
C THR A 17 2.79 1.08 7.71
N GLY A 18 2.71 2.39 8.00
CA GLY A 18 1.50 3.18 7.76
C GLY A 18 1.08 3.20 6.29
N VAL A 19 2.03 3.41 5.39
CA VAL A 19 1.78 3.37 3.93
C VAL A 19 1.29 1.99 3.50
N LEU A 20 1.94 0.91 3.93
CA LEU A 20 1.55 -0.46 3.58
C LEU A 20 0.13 -0.80 4.06
N ILE A 21 -0.24 -0.40 5.27
CA ILE A 21 -1.60 -0.59 5.78
C ILE A 21 -2.61 0.16 4.92
N GLY A 22 -2.31 1.41 4.54
CA GLY A 22 -3.16 2.20 3.65
C GLY A 22 -3.37 1.54 2.29
N LEU A 23 -2.30 1.01 1.69
CA LEU A 23 -2.35 0.29 0.42
C LEU A 23 -3.14 -1.01 0.51
N CYS A 24 -3.03 -1.75 1.62
CA CYS A 24 -3.85 -2.94 1.84
C CYS A 24 -5.34 -2.60 1.95
N LYS A 25 -5.71 -1.51 2.62
CA LYS A 25 -7.10 -1.02 2.66
C LYS A 25 -7.60 -0.63 1.27
N LEU A 26 -6.74 -0.01 0.45
CA LEU A 26 -7.09 0.29 -0.93
C LEU A 26 -7.34 -1.00 -1.74
N ASN A 27 -6.56 -2.06 -1.51
CA ASN A 27 -6.84 -3.37 -2.12
C ASN A 27 -8.20 -3.94 -1.70
N GLU A 28 -8.55 -3.84 -0.42
CA GLU A 28 -9.89 -4.24 0.07
C GLU A 28 -11.00 -3.45 -0.62
N ILE A 29 -10.81 -2.14 -0.84
CA ILE A 29 -11.76 -1.31 -1.59
C ILE A 29 -11.91 -1.83 -3.03
N PHE A 30 -10.82 -2.23 -3.69
CA PHE A 30 -10.89 -2.81 -5.03
C PHE A 30 -11.69 -4.13 -5.07
N GLU A 31 -11.52 -4.98 -4.07
CA GLU A 31 -12.24 -6.25 -3.95
C GLU A 31 -13.73 -6.03 -3.66
N HIS A 32 -14.06 -5.13 -2.74
CA HIS A 32 -15.45 -4.91 -2.30
C HIS A 32 -16.25 -4.01 -3.24
N TYR A 33 -15.64 -2.97 -3.82
CA TYR A 33 -16.31 -1.97 -4.66
C TYR A 33 -15.95 -2.08 -6.14
N GLY A 34 -15.55 -3.28 -6.59
CA GLY A 34 -15.12 -3.51 -7.97
C GLY A 34 -16.22 -3.28 -9.02
N ILE A 35 -17.50 -3.32 -8.63
CA ILE A 35 -18.63 -2.99 -9.51
C ILE A 35 -18.72 -1.47 -9.70
N GLU A 36 -18.63 -0.72 -8.62
CA GLU A 36 -18.73 0.74 -8.58
C GLU A 36 -17.53 1.37 -9.32
N ILE A 37 -16.33 0.82 -9.10
CA ILE A 37 -15.11 1.24 -9.80
C ILE A 37 -15.18 0.99 -11.30
N ARG A 38 -15.97 0.00 -11.76
CA ARG A 38 -16.18 -0.23 -13.19
C ARG A 38 -16.92 0.92 -13.87
N ASN A 39 -17.72 1.69 -13.12
CA ASN A 39 -18.48 2.82 -13.65
C ASN A 39 -17.65 4.11 -13.76
N PHE A 40 -16.41 4.13 -13.26
CA PHE A 40 -15.52 5.27 -13.43
C PHE A 40 -15.09 5.45 -14.90
N PRO A 41 -14.70 6.69 -15.29
CA PRO A 41 -14.10 6.98 -16.58
C PRO A 41 -12.96 6.02 -16.90
N VAL A 42 -12.83 5.66 -18.18
CA VAL A 42 -11.89 4.63 -18.66
C VAL A 42 -10.46 4.90 -18.17
N GLU A 43 -10.00 6.14 -18.28
CA GLU A 43 -8.64 6.53 -17.88
C GLU A 43 -8.42 6.43 -16.37
N LEU A 44 -9.38 6.85 -15.56
CA LEU A 44 -9.30 6.73 -14.11
C LEU A 44 -9.27 5.26 -13.67
N ARG A 45 -10.11 4.43 -14.32
CA ARG A 45 -10.15 2.99 -14.09
C ARG A 45 -8.85 2.29 -14.48
N LYS A 46 -8.18 2.72 -15.56
CA LYS A 46 -6.85 2.21 -15.94
C LYS A 46 -5.81 2.52 -14.86
N LYS A 47 -5.76 3.76 -14.38
CA LYS A 47 -4.83 4.18 -13.31
C LYS A 47 -5.06 3.38 -12.03
N MET A 48 -6.32 3.23 -11.62
CA MET A 48 -6.73 2.40 -10.49
C MET A 48 -6.30 0.93 -10.64
N LYS A 49 -6.51 0.32 -11.81
CA LYS A 49 -6.06 -1.06 -12.07
C LYS A 49 -4.54 -1.20 -12.03
N ALA A 50 -3.79 -0.21 -12.50
CA ALA A 50 -2.33 -0.22 -12.42
C ALA A 50 -1.86 -0.21 -10.95
N VAL A 51 -2.48 0.62 -10.10
CA VAL A 51 -2.22 0.62 -8.64
C VAL A 51 -2.55 -0.73 -8.02
N LYS A 52 -3.72 -1.33 -8.32
CA LYS A 52 -4.09 -2.66 -7.81
C LYS A 52 -3.04 -3.71 -8.17
N ARG A 53 -2.64 -3.75 -9.44
CA ARG A 53 -1.63 -4.70 -9.94
C ARG A 53 -0.30 -4.57 -9.21
N GLU A 54 0.15 -3.35 -8.96
CA GLU A 54 1.37 -3.11 -8.17
C GLU A 54 1.23 -3.62 -6.72
N ILE A 55 0.10 -3.36 -6.08
CA ILE A 55 -0.16 -3.83 -4.70
C ILE A 55 -0.15 -5.37 -4.63
N GLU A 56 -0.84 -6.02 -5.56
CA GLU A 56 -0.93 -7.48 -5.67
C GLU A 56 0.42 -8.09 -6.03
N GLY A 57 1.12 -7.53 -7.02
CA GLY A 57 2.42 -8.00 -7.49
C GLY A 57 3.49 -7.96 -6.40
N ARG A 58 3.46 -6.95 -5.55
CA ARG A 58 4.37 -6.82 -4.39
C ARG A 58 3.99 -7.71 -3.20
N GLY A 59 2.84 -8.40 -3.24
CA GLY A 59 2.42 -9.32 -2.18
C GLY A 59 2.05 -8.63 -0.84
N MET A 60 1.66 -7.34 -0.88
CA MET A 60 1.45 -6.54 0.34
C MET A 60 0.37 -7.10 1.26
N TYR A 61 -0.69 -7.70 0.70
CA TYR A 61 -1.78 -8.27 1.49
C TYR A 61 -1.33 -9.52 2.27
N ALA A 62 -0.51 -10.36 1.65
CA ALA A 62 0.11 -11.51 2.31
C ALA A 62 1.05 -11.03 3.44
N TYR A 63 1.77 -9.93 3.21
CA TYR A 63 2.58 -9.29 4.23
C TYR A 63 1.75 -8.78 5.41
N ARG A 64 0.70 -7.99 5.17
CA ARG A 64 -0.17 -7.51 6.26
C ARG A 64 -0.77 -8.67 7.05
N SER A 65 -1.32 -9.67 6.35
CA SER A 65 -1.99 -10.79 7.00
C SER A 65 -1.03 -11.58 7.88
N LYS A 66 0.11 -12.03 7.33
CA LYS A 66 1.06 -12.87 8.07
C LYS A 66 1.89 -12.10 9.10
N TYR A 67 2.27 -10.86 8.80
CA TYR A 67 3.31 -10.14 9.54
C TYR A 67 2.79 -8.97 10.41
N LEU A 68 1.69 -8.31 10.04
CA LEU A 68 1.13 -7.18 10.82
C LEU A 68 -0.10 -7.58 11.65
N ALA A 69 -0.93 -8.48 11.15
CA ALA A 69 -2.17 -8.89 11.81
C ALA A 69 -2.01 -10.14 12.69
N HIS A 70 -0.80 -10.72 12.79
CA HIS A 70 -0.54 -11.99 13.46
C HIS A 70 -1.54 -13.10 13.03
N SER A 71 -1.98 -13.13 11.77
CA SER A 71 -2.77 -14.25 11.29
C SER A 71 -1.84 -15.45 11.13
N PHE A 72 -1.80 -16.27 12.18
CA PHE A 72 -1.00 -17.47 12.23
C PHE A 72 -1.49 -18.43 11.13
N SER A 73 -0.55 -19.10 10.46
CA SER A 73 -0.90 -20.13 9.49
C SER A 73 -1.82 -21.15 10.15
N LYS A 74 -2.91 -21.53 9.48
CA LYS A 74 -3.73 -22.69 9.85
C LYS A 74 -3.01 -24.00 9.53
N GLU A 75 -1.70 -24.05 9.70
CA GLU A 75 -0.96 -25.31 9.63
C GLU A 75 -1.27 -26.07 10.91
N LYS A 76 -1.89 -27.24 10.74
CA LYS A 76 -2.54 -28.01 11.80
C LYS A 76 -1.63 -28.43 12.96
N ASP A 77 -0.31 -28.22 12.87
CA ASP A 77 0.66 -28.72 13.86
C ASP A 77 1.69 -27.69 14.37
N CYS A 78 1.57 -26.41 14.01
CA CYS A 78 2.53 -25.39 14.46
C CYS A 78 1.84 -24.41 15.41
N LYS A 79 2.27 -24.39 16.69
CA LYS A 79 1.86 -23.34 17.63
C LYS A 79 2.04 -21.98 16.95
N PRO A 80 1.03 -21.08 16.99
CA PRO A 80 1.10 -19.75 16.41
C PRO A 80 2.27 -18.98 17.03
N LYS A 81 3.45 -19.05 16.39
CA LYS A 81 4.63 -18.30 16.85
C LYS A 81 4.63 -16.96 16.11
N PRO A 82 4.75 -15.83 16.84
CA PRO A 82 5.14 -14.58 16.22
C PRO A 82 6.41 -14.82 15.41
N LEU A 83 6.40 -14.44 14.13
CA LEU A 83 7.60 -14.51 13.30
C LEU A 83 8.70 -13.63 13.89
N SER A 84 9.95 -14.02 13.63
CA SER A 84 11.12 -13.28 14.09
C SER A 84 11.25 -11.92 13.39
N LEU A 85 11.92 -10.97 14.05
CA LEU A 85 12.22 -9.65 13.48
C LEU A 85 12.97 -9.74 12.13
N SER A 86 13.83 -10.75 11.96
CA SER A 86 14.56 -11.00 10.71
C SER A 86 13.64 -11.36 9.55
N GLU A 87 12.62 -12.18 9.77
CA GLU A 87 11.70 -12.63 8.72
C GLU A 87 10.78 -11.49 8.26
N SER A 88 10.35 -10.63 9.18
CA SER A 88 9.54 -9.46 8.84
C SER A 88 10.34 -8.44 8.03
N VAL A 89 11.61 -8.20 8.38
CA VAL A 89 12.50 -7.33 7.60
C VAL A 89 12.72 -7.87 6.19
N GLN A 90 12.97 -9.18 6.02
CA GLN A 90 13.16 -9.75 4.68
C GLN A 90 11.90 -9.67 3.80
N ALA A 91 10.73 -9.93 4.37
CA ALA A 91 9.47 -9.81 3.63
C ALA A 91 9.17 -8.35 3.26
N LEU A 92 9.47 -7.42 4.17
CA LEU A 92 9.36 -5.99 3.92
C LEU A 92 10.31 -5.53 2.80
N MET A 93 11.54 -6.04 2.79
CA MET A 93 12.49 -5.76 1.71
C MET A 93 11.92 -6.23 0.37
N LYS A 94 11.35 -7.44 0.26
CA LYS A 94 10.74 -7.91 -1.02
C LYS A 94 9.63 -7.00 -1.57
N ILE A 95 8.88 -6.32 -0.71
CA ILE A 95 7.82 -5.38 -1.11
C ILE A 95 8.41 -4.10 -1.70
N ILE A 96 9.48 -3.61 -1.09
CA ILE A 96 10.17 -2.39 -1.50
C ILE A 96 11.05 -2.65 -2.73
N ASP A 97 11.77 -3.77 -2.71
CA ASP A 97 12.86 -4.21 -3.57
C ASP A 97 12.38 -5.04 -4.77
N TYR A 98 11.13 -4.84 -5.21
CA TYR A 98 10.51 -5.62 -6.29
C TYR A 98 11.22 -5.36 -7.64
N GLY A 99 12.35 -6.03 -7.86
CA GLY A 99 13.11 -6.08 -9.11
C GLY A 99 14.17 -5.00 -9.35
N LEU A 100 14.62 -4.26 -8.33
CA LEU A 100 15.58 -3.15 -8.49
C LEU A 100 16.70 -3.23 -7.44
N ASP A 101 17.92 -2.83 -7.78
CA ASP A 101 19.12 -2.77 -6.90
C ASP A 101 19.69 -1.33 -7.04
N PRO A 102 20.01 -0.54 -5.97
CA PRO A 102 20.08 -0.88 -4.55
C PRO A 102 18.91 -0.42 -3.64
N VAL A 103 18.76 -1.12 -2.51
CA VAL A 103 17.67 -1.04 -1.50
C VAL A 103 17.31 0.40 -1.07
N CYS A 104 18.28 1.30 -0.89
CA CYS A 104 18.02 2.68 -0.45
C CYS A 104 17.30 3.51 -1.52
N ALA A 105 17.62 3.32 -2.81
CA ALA A 105 16.88 3.94 -3.90
C ALA A 105 15.45 3.40 -3.96
N ASN A 106 15.26 2.13 -3.61
CA ASN A 106 13.97 1.44 -3.68
C ASN A 106 12.97 1.93 -2.63
N VAL A 107 13.42 2.28 -1.43
CA VAL A 107 12.55 2.89 -0.41
C VAL A 107 12.03 4.24 -0.88
N PHE A 108 12.90 5.08 -1.44
CA PHE A 108 12.51 6.41 -1.91
C PHE A 108 11.57 6.33 -3.12
N GLU A 109 11.87 5.48 -4.10
CA GLU A 109 11.00 5.27 -5.25
C GLU A 109 9.66 4.63 -4.86
N PHE A 110 9.63 3.76 -3.86
CA PHE A 110 8.38 3.27 -3.28
C PHE A 110 7.53 4.41 -2.70
N TYR A 111 8.15 5.32 -1.94
CA TYR A 111 7.44 6.50 -1.42
C TYR A 111 6.97 7.43 -2.53
N LYS A 112 7.75 7.64 -3.60
CA LYS A 112 7.33 8.45 -4.76
C LYS A 112 6.16 7.81 -5.53
N TRP A 113 6.19 6.50 -5.69
CA TRP A 113 5.06 5.76 -6.24
C TRP A 113 3.81 5.91 -5.38
N ALA A 114 3.94 5.83 -4.05
CA ALA A 114 2.83 6.08 -3.13
C ALA A 114 2.33 7.53 -3.24
N TYR A 115 3.25 8.50 -3.23
CA TYR A 115 2.96 9.91 -3.42
C TYR A 115 4.17 10.70 -3.94
N GLU A 116 3.96 11.35 -5.07
CA GLU A 116 4.83 12.40 -5.58
C GLU A 116 3.96 13.48 -6.21
N LYS A 117 4.15 14.73 -5.78
CA LYS A 117 3.28 15.86 -6.15
C LYS A 117 3.18 16.05 -7.68
N SER A 118 4.29 15.89 -8.38
CA SER A 118 4.37 16.01 -9.85
C SER A 118 3.84 14.79 -10.60
N ASN A 119 3.67 13.65 -9.93
CA ASN A 119 3.27 12.39 -10.54
C ASN A 119 1.76 12.16 -10.38
N GLU A 120 0.99 12.48 -11.42
CA GLU A 120 -0.46 12.24 -11.47
C GLU A 120 -0.86 10.76 -11.34
N ASN A 121 0.08 9.84 -11.51
CA ASN A 121 -0.13 8.39 -11.41
C ASN A 121 0.32 7.82 -10.06
N SER A 122 0.84 8.65 -9.15
CA SER A 122 1.08 8.21 -7.77
C SER A 122 -0.23 7.84 -7.09
N VAL A 123 -0.18 6.89 -6.15
CA VAL A 123 -1.38 6.30 -5.54
C VAL A 123 -2.31 7.37 -4.95
N VAL A 124 -1.75 8.32 -4.20
CA VAL A 124 -2.53 9.41 -3.59
C VAL A 124 -3.19 10.30 -4.65
N ASN A 125 -2.51 10.63 -5.75
CA ASN A 125 -3.08 11.47 -6.81
C ASN A 125 -4.18 10.74 -7.61
N VAL A 126 -4.06 9.42 -7.79
CA VAL A 126 -5.11 8.59 -8.36
C VAL A 126 -6.34 8.57 -7.45
N ILE A 127 -6.17 8.37 -6.13
CA ILE A 127 -7.27 8.44 -5.16
C ILE A 127 -7.93 9.82 -5.19
N TYR A 128 -7.14 10.89 -5.21
CA TYR A 128 -7.66 12.25 -5.27
C TYR A 128 -8.50 12.49 -6.53
N SER A 129 -8.06 11.96 -7.68
CA SER A 129 -8.82 12.01 -8.93
C SER A 129 -10.15 11.26 -8.83
N CYS A 130 -10.19 10.13 -8.12
CA CYS A 130 -11.43 9.41 -7.81
C CYS A 130 -12.37 10.25 -6.95
N VAL A 131 -11.85 10.83 -5.86
CA VAL A 131 -12.64 11.67 -4.95
C VAL A 131 -13.21 12.88 -5.70
N LYS A 132 -12.42 13.57 -6.52
CA LYS A 132 -12.90 14.68 -7.37
C LYS A 132 -14.00 14.25 -8.33
N HIS A 133 -13.85 13.07 -8.95
CA HIS A 133 -14.86 12.55 -9.86
C HIS A 133 -16.18 12.26 -9.14
N ILE A 134 -16.11 11.62 -7.97
CA ILE A 134 -17.28 11.36 -7.12
C ILE A 134 -17.91 12.69 -6.71
N ASP A 135 -17.12 13.65 -6.22
CA ASP A 135 -17.60 14.96 -5.76
C ASP A 135 -18.34 15.73 -6.86
N HIS A 136 -17.82 15.68 -8.09
CA HIS A 136 -18.47 16.26 -9.26
C HIS A 136 -19.84 15.62 -9.56
N ILE A 137 -19.96 14.30 -9.42
CA ILE A 137 -21.23 13.59 -9.65
C ILE A 137 -22.24 13.86 -8.53
N VAL A 138 -21.80 13.81 -7.26
CA VAL A 138 -22.70 13.96 -6.10
C VAL A 138 -23.00 15.43 -5.75
N GLY A 139 -22.36 16.38 -6.44
CA GLY A 139 -22.56 17.81 -6.22
C GLY A 139 -21.96 18.34 -4.91
N GLY A 140 -20.94 17.68 -4.38
CA GLY A 140 -20.33 17.98 -3.09
C GLY A 140 -20.71 16.99 -1.99
N LEU A 141 -19.73 16.48 -1.22
CA LEU A 141 -20.00 15.69 0.00
C LEU A 141 -20.92 16.39 1.02
N GLY A 142 -21.06 17.72 0.93
CA GLY A 142 -21.89 18.55 1.81
C GLY A 142 -23.34 18.78 1.37
N LYS A 143 -23.81 18.20 0.26
CA LYS A 143 -25.20 18.34 -0.23
C LYS A 143 -26.05 17.08 -0.08
N ARG A 144 -25.65 16.17 0.81
CA ARG A 144 -26.54 15.07 1.24
C ARG A 144 -27.66 15.67 2.09
N THR A 145 -28.77 15.98 1.43
CA THR A 145 -30.09 16.21 2.04
C THR A 145 -30.72 14.88 2.38
#